data_AF-C2KVG5-F1
#
_entry.id   AF-C2KVG5-F1
#
_cell.length_a   1.000
_cell.length_b   1.000
_cell.length_c   1.000
_cell.angle_alpha   90.00
_cell.angle_beta   90.00
_cell.angle_gamma   90.00
#
_symmetry.space_group_name_H-M   'P 1'
#
loop_
_entity.id
_entity.type
_entity.pdbx_description
1 polymer ?
#
loop_
_entity_poly.entity_id
_entity_poly.type
_entity_poly.pdbx_seq_one_letter_code
_entity_poly.pdbx_strand_id
1 'polypeptide(L)'
;MKRILLQGIMVLSGLISLLALVGLYIIHYFTENKMGMARHMVYLRSKWRGPQIGPLFLHQWKVLLGIMLLSLIFLVFTKKAFGEIEKKEGIPKLSSKFSSKLLLLYGVCSLLFSYAYFFIAMTLKMREYELSILLLLIQNTMMVLCYGTYLWRTVWLRKN
;
A
#
# COMPACT_ATOMS: atom_id res chain seq x y z
N MET A 1 4.19 -24.77 15.68
CA MET A 1 3.29 -24.53 14.52
C MET A 1 2.95 -23.06 14.31
N LYS A 2 2.42 -22.31 15.29
CA LYS A 2 1.99 -20.89 15.12
C LYS A 2 3.05 -19.94 14.52
N ARG A 3 4.33 -20.08 14.90
CA ARG A 3 5.43 -19.23 14.38
C ARG A 3 5.76 -19.45 12.90
N ILE A 4 5.70 -20.70 12.42
CA ILE A 4 6.00 -21.06 11.03
C ILE A 4 4.88 -20.56 10.11
N LEU A 5 3.63 -20.70 10.56
CA LEU A 5 2.46 -20.19 9.83
C LEU A 5 2.49 -18.66 9.68
N LEU A 6 2.80 -17.93 10.76
CA LEU A 6 2.98 -16.48 10.70
C LEU A 6 4.14 -16.05 9.80
N GLN A 7 5.24 -16.81 9.79
CA GLN A 7 6.36 -16.56 8.90
C GLN A 7 5.99 -16.78 7.43
N GLY A 8 5.20 -17.83 7.14
CA GLY A 8 4.65 -18.05 5.80
C GLY A 8 3.78 -16.88 5.33
N ILE A 9 2.85 -16.41 6.17
CA ILE A 9 1.98 -15.26 5.85
C ILE A 9 2.82 -13.99 5.63
N MET A 10 3.82 -13.73 6.47
CA MET A 10 4.69 -12.56 6.35
C MET A 10 5.44 -12.55 5.00
N VAL A 11 6.03 -13.68 4.61
CA VAL A 11 6.77 -13.79 3.35
C VAL A 11 5.84 -13.66 2.15
N LEU A 12 4.69 -14.35 2.18
CA LEU A 12 3.73 -14.33 1.10
C LEU A 12 3.15 -12.92 0.87
N SER A 13 2.72 -12.25 1.95
CA SER A 13 2.19 -10.89 1.90
C SER A 13 3.25 -9.88 1.45
N GLY A 14 4.50 -10.01 1.91
CA GLY A 14 5.61 -9.20 1.43
C GLY A 14 5.86 -9.35 -0.08
N LEU A 15 5.88 -10.59 -0.58
CA LEU A 15 6.06 -10.88 -2.01
C LEU A 15 4.92 -10.31 -2.85
N ILE A 16 3.66 -10.48 -2.42
CA ILE A 16 2.49 -9.94 -3.14
C ILE A 16 2.53 -8.41 -3.15
N SER A 17 2.94 -7.76 -2.05
CA SER A 17 3.11 -6.30 -2.00
C SER A 17 4.13 -5.81 -3.04
N LEU A 18 5.28 -6.48 -3.14
CA LEU A 18 6.29 -6.14 -4.14
C LEU A 18 5.79 -6.38 -5.57
N LEU A 19 5.12 -7.51 -5.80
CA LEU A 19 4.57 -7.85 -7.11
C LEU A 19 3.50 -6.84 -7.55
N ALA A 20 2.69 -6.36 -6.61
CA ALA A 20 1.67 -5.34 -6.88
C ALA A 20 2.31 -3.98 -7.26
N LEU A 21 3.43 -3.58 -6.64
CA LEU A 21 4.18 -2.39 -7.05
C LEU A 21 4.74 -2.52 -8.47
N VAL A 22 5.32 -3.68 -8.80
CA VAL A 22 5.82 -3.96 -10.16
C VAL A 22 4.67 -3.96 -11.16
N GLY A 23 3.54 -4.58 -10.82
CA GLY A 23 2.33 -4.56 -11.65
C GLY A 23 1.82 -3.14 -11.90
N LEU A 24 1.85 -2.29 -10.88
CA LEU A 24 1.45 -0.89 -10.99
C LEU A 24 2.34 -0.12 -11.99
N TYR A 25 3.65 -0.35 -11.94
CA TYR A 25 4.60 0.23 -12.90
C TYR A 25 4.35 -0.27 -14.33
N ILE A 26 4.16 -1.58 -14.51
CA ILE A 26 3.87 -2.18 -15.81
C ILE A 26 2.60 -1.56 -16.41
N ILE A 27 1.52 -1.49 -15.62
CA ILE A 27 0.27 -0.88 -16.08
C ILE A 27 0.50 0.57 -16.45
N HIS A 28 1.16 1.35 -15.59
CA HIS A 28 1.47 2.74 -15.89
C HIS A 28 2.23 2.89 -17.22
N TYR A 29 3.27 2.08 -17.43
CA TYR A 29 4.07 2.07 -18.65
C TYR A 29 3.24 1.72 -19.89
N PHE A 30 2.40 0.69 -19.83
CA PHE A 30 1.54 0.31 -20.95
C PHE A 30 0.45 1.36 -21.22
N THR A 31 -0.12 1.93 -20.17
CA THR A 31 -1.13 2.99 -20.28
C THR A 31 -0.52 4.25 -20.89
N GLU A 32 0.70 4.62 -20.52
CA GLU A 32 1.37 5.80 -21.05
C GLU A 32 1.85 5.62 -22.50
N ASN A 33 2.49 4.49 -22.81
CA ASN A 33 3.18 4.29 -24.10
C ASN A 33 2.33 3.61 -25.19
N LYS A 34 1.31 2.82 -24.83
CA LYS A 34 0.54 2.02 -25.81
C LYS A 34 -0.92 2.47 -25.97
N MET A 35 -1.50 3.16 -24.98
CA MET A 35 -2.92 3.56 -24.99
C MET A 35 -3.18 5.02 -25.42
N GLY A 36 -2.21 5.69 -26.04
CA GLY A 36 -2.33 7.10 -26.45
C GLY A 36 -3.60 7.44 -27.26
N MET A 37 -4.05 6.52 -28.13
CA MET A 37 -5.29 6.70 -28.92
C MET A 37 -6.57 6.59 -28.05
N ALA A 38 -6.60 5.67 -27.08
CA ALA A 38 -7.72 5.51 -26.15
C ALA A 38 -7.84 6.73 -25.22
N ARG A 39 -6.71 7.23 -24.73
CA ARG A 39 -6.60 8.47 -23.95
C ARG A 39 -7.15 9.67 -24.71
N HIS A 40 -6.80 9.77 -26.00
CA HIS A 40 -7.29 10.85 -26.86
C HIS A 40 -8.82 10.74 -27.10
N MET A 41 -9.35 9.53 -27.31
CA MET A 41 -10.79 9.32 -27.45
C MET A 41 -11.56 9.64 -26.15
N VAL A 42 -11.00 9.33 -24.98
CA VAL A 42 -11.59 9.66 -23.68
C VAL A 42 -11.53 11.17 -23.41
N TYR A 43 -10.41 11.82 -23.75
CA TYR A 43 -10.27 13.27 -23.65
C TYR A 43 -11.32 13.98 -24.53
N LEU A 44 -11.44 13.58 -25.81
CA LEU A 44 -12.47 14.10 -26.72
C LEU A 44 -13.87 13.84 -26.17
N ARG A 45 -14.17 12.61 -25.74
CA ARG A 45 -15.48 12.26 -25.15
C ARG A 45 -15.81 13.13 -23.93
N SER A 46 -14.83 13.45 -23.09
CA SER A 46 -15.01 14.31 -21.91
C SER A 46 -15.25 15.79 -22.24
N LYS A 47 -14.72 16.27 -23.38
CA LYS A 47 -14.94 17.63 -23.89
C LYS A 47 -16.33 17.77 -24.52
N TRP A 48 -16.83 16.71 -25.18
CA TRP A 48 -18.11 16.72 -25.90
C TRP A 48 -19.34 16.37 -25.04
N ARG A 49 -19.23 15.49 -24.02
CA ARG A 49 -20.39 15.09 -23.18
C ARG A 49 -20.54 15.89 -21.87
N GLY A 50 -19.73 16.94 -21.67
CA GLY A 50 -19.62 17.63 -20.38
C GLY A 50 -19.01 16.73 -19.29
N PRO A 51 -18.77 17.26 -18.08
CA PRO A 51 -18.21 16.50 -16.99
C PRO A 51 -19.27 15.50 -16.52
N GLN A 52 -19.34 14.33 -17.16
CA GLN A 52 -19.91 13.14 -16.54
C GLN A 52 -18.98 12.79 -15.38
N ILE A 53 -19.20 13.47 -14.25
CA ILE A 53 -18.77 13.13 -12.89
C ILE A 53 -19.59 11.89 -12.53
N GLY A 54 -19.40 10.84 -13.33
CA GLY A 54 -20.15 9.60 -13.22
C GLY A 54 -19.65 8.79 -12.03
N PRO A 55 -20.39 7.74 -11.62
CA PRO A 55 -20.14 6.86 -10.47
C PRO A 55 -18.68 6.39 -10.26
N LEU A 56 -17.85 6.44 -11.30
CA LEU A 56 -16.41 6.20 -11.26
C LEU A 56 -15.65 7.14 -10.29
N PHE A 57 -16.02 8.43 -10.20
CA PHE A 57 -15.39 9.36 -9.25
C PHE A 57 -15.67 8.93 -7.80
N LEU A 58 -16.91 8.52 -7.51
CA LEU A 58 -17.29 8.00 -6.18
C LEU A 58 -16.49 6.75 -5.79
N HIS A 59 -16.20 5.86 -6.76
CA HIS A 59 -15.38 4.67 -6.49
C HIS A 59 -13.93 5.03 -6.11
N GLN A 60 -13.35 6.06 -6.73
CA GLN A 60 -11.99 6.52 -6.41
C GLN A 60 -11.88 7.04 -4.97
N TRP A 61 -12.89 7.77 -4.50
CA TRP A 61 -12.96 8.24 -3.10
C TRP A 61 -13.11 7.12 -2.09
N LYS A 62 -13.86 6.05 -2.41
CA LYS A 62 -13.94 4.86 -1.55
C LYS A 62 -12.58 4.22 -1.35
N VAL A 63 -11.76 4.15 -2.40
CA VAL A 63 -10.43 3.56 -2.31
C VAL A 63 -9.46 4.47 -1.53
N LEU A 64 -9.55 5.78 -1.70
CA LEU A 64 -8.79 6.73 -0.86
C LEU A 64 -9.12 6.56 0.63
N LEU A 65 -10.41 6.45 0.96
CA LEU A 65 -10.86 6.14 2.32
C LEU A 65 -10.28 4.81 2.82
N GLY A 66 -10.24 3.78 1.97
CA GLY A 66 -9.59 2.50 2.27
C GLY A 66 -8.11 2.66 2.61
N ILE A 67 -7.35 3.35 1.77
CA ILE A 67 -5.91 3.60 1.99
C ILE A 67 -5.68 4.42 3.27
N MET A 68 -6.54 5.41 3.55
CA MET A 68 -6.51 6.16 4.81
C MET A 68 -6.76 5.30 6.05
N LEU A 69 -7.73 4.38 5.99
CA LEU A 69 -7.98 3.48 7.11
C LEU A 69 -6.80 2.54 7.33
N LEU A 70 -6.22 2.00 6.25
CA LEU A 70 -5.02 1.16 6.34
C LEU A 70 -3.80 1.91 6.88
N SER A 71 -3.59 3.16 6.48
CA SER A 71 -2.50 3.98 6.98
C SER A 71 -2.68 4.30 8.47
N LEU A 72 -3.91 4.55 8.92
CA LEU A 72 -4.22 4.75 10.33
C LEU A 72 -3.96 3.47 11.15
N ILE A 73 -4.37 2.31 10.64
CA ILE A 73 -4.07 1.00 11.25
C ILE A 73 -2.55 0.79 11.36
N PHE A 74 -1.80 1.09 10.30
CA PHE A 74 -0.35 1.01 10.31
C PHE A 74 0.27 1.92 11.39
N LEU A 75 -0.20 3.17 11.51
CA LEU A 75 0.26 4.12 12.54
C LEU A 75 -0.06 3.66 13.97
N VAL A 76 -1.23 3.06 14.19
CA VAL A 76 -1.60 2.49 15.50
C VAL A 76 -0.66 1.34 15.84
N PHE A 77 -0.37 0.45 14.88
CA PHE A 77 0.56 -0.66 15.09
C PHE A 77 2.00 -0.19 15.32
N THR A 78 2.49 0.81 14.58
CA THR A 78 3.84 1.37 14.80
C THR A 78 3.94 2.02 16.18
N LYS A 79 2.98 2.87 16.57
CA LYS A 79 2.98 3.52 17.89
C LYS A 79 2.98 2.51 19.03
N LYS A 80 2.16 1.46 18.95
CA LYS A 80 2.08 0.40 19.97
C LYS A 80 3.38 -0.41 20.03
N ALA A 81 3.99 -0.72 18.88
CA ALA A 81 5.24 -1.45 18.81
C ALA A 81 6.41 -0.66 19.40
N PHE A 82 6.59 0.61 19.02
CA PHE A 82 7.69 1.44 19.54
C PHE A 82 7.52 1.75 21.03
N GLY A 83 6.29 2.04 21.48
CA GLY A 83 6.02 2.28 22.92
C GLY A 83 6.23 1.03 23.80
N GLU A 84 6.10 -0.19 23.25
CA GLU A 84 6.46 -1.42 23.98
C GLU A 84 7.97 -1.75 23.91
N ILE A 85 8.67 -1.29 22.87
CA ILE A 85 10.12 -1.48 22.71
C ILE A 85 10.89 -0.56 23.67
N GLU A 86 10.48 0.71 23.80
CA GLU A 86 11.10 1.67 24.74
C GLU A 86 10.97 1.23 26.21
N LYS A 87 9.85 0.58 26.58
CA LYS A 87 9.65 0.04 27.94
C LYS A 87 10.51 -1.18 28.27
N LYS A 88 11.15 -1.81 27.28
CA LYS A 88 11.90 -3.08 27.41
C LYS A 88 13.40 -2.91 27.12
N GLU A 89 13.92 -1.69 27.12
CA GLU A 89 15.34 -1.41 26.87
C GLU A 89 16.24 -1.97 27.97
N GLY A 90 16.65 -3.22 27.79
CA GLY A 90 17.71 -3.88 28.56
C GLY A 90 18.47 -4.96 27.79
N ILE A 91 18.21 -5.20 26.49
CA ILE A 91 18.95 -6.21 25.72
C ILE A 91 19.22 -5.75 24.27
N PRO A 92 20.49 -5.66 23.84
CA PRO A 92 20.86 -5.25 22.50
C PRO A 92 20.82 -6.46 21.54
N LYS A 93 19.74 -6.63 20.77
CA LYS A 93 19.77 -7.45 19.55
C LYS A 93 19.84 -6.55 18.32
N LEU A 94 21.07 -6.16 18.00
CA LEU A 94 21.46 -5.28 16.89
C LEU A 94 20.92 -5.77 15.52
N SER A 95 20.87 -7.09 15.32
CA SER A 95 20.32 -7.73 14.11
C SER A 95 18.80 -7.52 13.93
N SER A 96 18.00 -7.66 14.99
CA SER A 96 16.55 -7.44 14.91
C SER A 96 16.16 -5.96 14.75
N LYS A 97 17.00 -5.04 15.22
CA LYS A 97 16.77 -3.59 15.10
C LYS A 97 16.91 -3.10 13.65
N PHE A 98 17.79 -3.71 12.85
CA PHE A 98 17.98 -3.32 11.45
C PHE A 98 16.80 -3.75 10.57
N SER A 99 16.35 -5.00 10.73
CA SER A 99 15.19 -5.52 9.98
C SER A 99 13.89 -4.76 10.31
N SER A 100 13.66 -4.38 11.58
CA SER A 100 12.48 -3.57 11.93
C SER A 100 12.53 -2.16 11.37
N LYS A 101 13.71 -1.52 11.33
CA LYS A 101 13.87 -0.17 10.76
C LYS A 101 13.65 -0.18 9.25
N LEU A 102 14.19 -1.16 8.53
CA LEU A 102 13.97 -1.32 7.09
C LEU A 102 12.50 -1.58 6.76
N LEU A 103 11.83 -2.43 7.54
CA LEU A 103 10.40 -2.73 7.34
C LEU A 103 9.54 -1.49 7.56
N LEU A 104 9.87 -0.66 8.57
CA LEU A 104 9.17 0.58 8.82
C LEU A 104 9.43 1.61 7.71
N LEU A 105 10.68 1.75 7.28
CA LEU A 105 11.03 2.63 6.16
C LEU A 105 10.27 2.23 4.89
N TYR A 106 10.23 0.93 4.57
CA TYR A 106 9.44 0.40 3.47
C TYR A 106 7.95 0.74 3.61
N GLY A 107 7.37 0.55 4.79
CA GLY A 107 5.96 0.88 5.05
C GLY A 107 5.66 2.37 4.87
N VAL A 108 6.51 3.26 5.39
CA VAL A 108 6.35 4.72 5.25
C VAL A 108 6.51 5.15 3.78
N CYS A 109 7.56 4.69 3.10
CA CYS A 109 7.78 4.98 1.69
C CYS A 109 6.63 4.47 0.80
N SER A 110 6.13 3.26 1.09
CA SER A 110 4.99 2.67 0.40
C SER A 110 3.71 3.49 0.55
N LEU A 111 3.42 3.98 1.77
CA LEU A 111 2.26 4.83 2.01
C LEU A 111 2.39 6.16 1.26
N LEU A 112 3.54 6.83 1.38
CA LEU A 112 3.81 8.08 0.68
C LEU A 112 3.67 7.92 -0.84
N PHE A 113 4.26 6.85 -1.39
CA PHE A 113 4.12 6.50 -2.80
C PHE A 113 2.66 6.31 -3.19
N SER A 114 1.86 5.64 -2.35
CA SER A 114 0.45 5.41 -2.64
C SER A 114 -0.37 6.69 -2.68
N TYR A 115 -0.16 7.60 -1.72
CA TYR A 115 -0.82 8.90 -1.75
C TYR A 115 -0.38 9.73 -2.96
N ALA A 116 0.93 9.80 -3.23
CA ALA A 116 1.46 10.52 -4.38
C ALA A 116 0.87 9.99 -5.70
N TYR A 117 0.88 8.66 -5.87
CA TYR A 117 0.30 8.01 -7.06
C TYR A 117 -1.19 8.32 -7.20
N PHE A 118 -1.97 8.25 -6.11
CA PHE A 118 -3.39 8.57 -6.13
C PHE A 118 -3.66 10.03 -6.56
N PHE A 119 -2.92 11.00 -6.02
CA PHE A 119 -3.12 12.41 -6.38
C PHE A 119 -2.66 12.73 -7.80
N ILE A 120 -1.52 12.18 -8.25
CA ILE A 120 -1.06 12.31 -9.64
C ILE A 120 -2.07 11.66 -10.61
N ALA A 121 -2.64 10.52 -10.22
CA ALA A 121 -3.66 9.85 -10.99
C ALA A 121 -4.95 10.71 -11.13
N MET A 122 -5.34 11.40 -10.07
CA MET A 122 -6.50 12.31 -10.06
C MET A 122 -6.28 13.56 -10.91
N THR A 123 -5.08 14.16 -10.89
CA THR A 123 -4.78 15.38 -11.65
C THR A 123 -4.74 15.13 -13.16
N LEU A 124 -4.24 13.97 -13.59
CA LEU A 124 -4.11 13.63 -15.01
C LEU A 124 -5.44 13.26 -15.71
N LYS A 125 -6.59 13.34 -15.03
CA LYS A 125 -7.92 12.91 -15.54
C LYS A 125 -7.90 11.51 -16.19
N MET A 126 -6.96 10.69 -15.75
CA MET A 126 -6.70 9.39 -16.30
C MET A 126 -7.78 8.45 -15.76
N ARG A 127 -8.80 8.23 -16.60
CA ARG A 127 -10.01 7.47 -16.26
C ARG A 127 -9.78 5.95 -16.37
N GLU A 128 -8.55 5.52 -16.64
CA GLU A 128 -8.10 4.14 -16.96
C GLU A 128 -7.63 3.36 -15.71
N TYR A 129 -7.87 3.89 -14.51
CA TYR A 129 -7.14 3.48 -13.30
C TYR A 129 -7.83 2.52 -12.36
N GLU A 130 -9.01 1.96 -12.64
CA GLU A 130 -9.66 1.04 -11.70
C GLU A 130 -8.74 -0.12 -11.29
N LEU A 131 -8.04 -0.71 -12.26
CA LEU A 131 -7.13 -1.82 -12.01
C LEU A 131 -5.86 -1.36 -11.26
N SER A 132 -5.32 -0.18 -11.57
CA SER A 132 -4.17 0.37 -10.83
C SER A 132 -4.52 0.78 -9.39
N ILE A 133 -5.73 1.29 -9.18
CA ILE A 133 -6.25 1.72 -7.88
C ILE A 133 -6.56 0.48 -7.02
N LEU A 134 -7.12 -0.58 -7.62
CA LEU A 134 -7.28 -1.88 -6.97
C LEU A 134 -5.93 -2.49 -6.58
N LEU A 135 -4.95 -2.47 -7.48
CA LEU A 135 -3.60 -2.92 -7.17
C LEU A 135 -2.97 -2.10 -6.04
N LEU A 136 -3.20 -0.79 -6.01
CA LEU A 136 -2.73 0.08 -4.93
C LEU A 136 -3.37 -0.30 -3.59
N LEU A 137 -4.67 -0.61 -3.58
CA LEU A 137 -5.36 -1.07 -2.38
C LEU A 137 -4.84 -2.43 -1.91
N ILE A 138 -4.65 -3.38 -2.84
CA ILE A 138 -4.10 -4.71 -2.55
C ILE A 138 -2.68 -4.59 -1.99
N GLN A 139 -1.86 -3.74 -2.61
CA GLN A 139 -0.49 -3.47 -2.22
C GLN A 139 -0.42 -2.95 -0.78
N ASN A 140 -1.23 -1.94 -0.43
CA ASN A 140 -1.30 -1.42 0.93
C ASN A 140 -1.85 -2.46 1.92
N THR A 141 -2.84 -3.25 1.52
CA THR A 141 -3.41 -4.31 2.39
C THR A 141 -2.37 -5.36 2.75
N MET A 142 -1.63 -5.82 1.74
CA MET A 142 -0.58 -6.82 1.93
C MET A 142 0.60 -6.26 2.73
N MET A 143 0.94 -4.98 2.54
CA MET A 143 1.95 -4.30 3.35
C MET A 143 1.57 -4.24 4.83
N VAL A 144 0.33 -3.85 5.15
CA VAL A 144 -0.17 -3.80 6.53
C VAL A 144 -0.22 -5.20 7.15
N LEU A 145 -0.62 -6.22 6.39
CA LEU A 145 -0.62 -7.61 6.85
C LEU A 145 0.80 -8.13 7.13
N CYS A 146 1.77 -7.83 6.26
CA CYS A 146 3.17 -8.18 6.45
C CYS A 146 3.72 -7.51 7.73
N TYR A 147 3.45 -6.21 7.91
CA TYR A 147 3.88 -5.46 9.08
C TYR A 147 3.22 -5.96 10.38
N GLY A 148 1.91 -6.21 10.35
CA GLY A 148 1.14 -6.71 11.47
C GLY A 148 1.59 -8.10 11.93
N THR A 149 1.85 -9.01 10.99
CA THR A 149 2.35 -10.37 11.29
C THR A 149 3.77 -10.34 11.83
N TYR A 150 4.64 -9.46 11.32
CA TYR A 150 5.98 -9.23 11.86
C TYR A 150 5.94 -8.74 13.31
N LEU A 151 5.10 -7.75 13.61
CA LEU A 151 4.92 -7.23 14.97
C LEU A 151 4.33 -8.27 15.92
N TRP A 152 3.34 -9.03 15.48
CA TRP A 152 2.74 -10.11 16.27
C TRP A 152 3.79 -11.15 16.67
N ARG A 153 4.68 -11.51 15.74
CA ARG A 153 5.79 -12.43 15.99
C ARG A 153 6.81 -11.88 16.99
N THR A 154 7.17 -10.61 16.87
CA THR A 154 8.30 -10.03 17.60
C THR A 154 7.91 -9.53 18.99
N VAL A 155 6.72 -8.95 19.12
CA VAL A 155 6.25 -8.26 20.34
C VAL A 155 5.33 -9.16 21.16
N TRP A 156 4.33 -9.80 20.54
CA TRP A 156 3.28 -10.54 21.25
C TRP A 156 3.66 -11.98 21.57
N LEU A 157 4.23 -12.72 20.62
CA LEU A 157 4.72 -14.09 20.84
C LEU A 157 6.00 -14.21 21.70
N ARG A 158 6.48 -13.09 22.23
CA ARG A 158 7.57 -13.05 23.22
C ARG A 158 7.04 -12.87 24.66
N LYS A 159 5.75 -12.54 24.81
CA LYS A 159 5.08 -12.31 26.10
C LYS A 159 4.43 -13.58 26.67
N ASN A 160 4.10 -14.54 25.81
CA ASN A 160 3.73 -15.93 26.14
C ASN A 160 4.90 -16.87 25.83
#